data_AF-Q0BNQ3-F1
#
_entry.id   AF-Q0BNQ3-F1
#
_cell.length_a   1.000
_cell.length_b   1.000
_cell.length_c   1.000
_cell.angle_alpha   90.00
_cell.angle_beta   90.00
_cell.angle_gamma   90.00
#
_symmetry.space_group_name_H-M   'P 1'
#
loop_
_entity.id
_entity.type
_entity.pdbx_description
1 polymer ?
#
loop_
_entity_poly.entity_id
_entity_poly.type
_entity_poly.pdbx_seq_one_letter_code
_entity_poly.pdbx_strand_id
1 'polypeptide(L)'
;MSNNNSKLEFVPNIQLKEDLGAFSYKVQLSPVEKGMAHILGNSIRRVLLSSLSGASIIKVNIANVLHEYSTLEDVKEDVVEIVSNLKKVAIKLDTGIDRLDLELSVNKSGVVSAGDFKTTQGVEIINKDQPIATLTNQRAFSLTATVSVGRNVGILSAIPTELERVGDIAVDADFNPIKRVAFEVFDNGDSETLEVFVKTNGTIEPLAAVTKALEYFCEQISVFVSLRVPSNGKTGDVLIDSNIDPILLKPIDDLELTVRSSNCLRAENIKYLGDLVQYSESQLMKIPNLGKKSLNEIKQILIDNNLSLGVQIDNFRELVEGK
;
A
#
# COMPACT_ATOMS: atom_id res chain seq x y z
N MET A 1 25.42 4.07 -28.72
CA MET A 1 25.70 4.28 -27.28
C MET A 1 24.44 4.88 -26.68
N SER A 2 23.63 4.08 -25.98
CA SER A 2 22.49 4.62 -25.25
C SER A 2 23.07 5.42 -24.09
N ASN A 3 22.95 6.75 -24.13
CA ASN A 3 23.47 7.62 -23.09
C ASN A 3 22.81 7.24 -21.77
N ASN A 4 23.58 6.66 -20.84
CA ASN A 4 23.16 6.41 -19.46
C ASN A 4 22.86 7.71 -18.67
N ASN A 5 23.02 8.89 -19.28
CA ASN A 5 22.73 10.19 -18.66
C ASN A 5 21.25 10.60 -18.68
N SER A 6 20.37 9.94 -19.44
CA SER A 6 18.95 10.35 -19.48
C SER A 6 18.19 10.05 -18.18
N LYS A 7 18.70 9.15 -17.32
CA LYS A 7 17.97 8.68 -16.14
C LYS A 7 17.94 9.67 -14.97
N LEU A 8 18.87 10.63 -14.90
CA LEU A 8 18.89 11.65 -13.85
C LEU A 8 18.11 12.92 -14.21
N GLU A 9 17.71 13.11 -15.47
CA GLU A 9 16.97 14.30 -15.92
C GLU A 9 15.47 14.26 -15.60
N PHE A 10 14.92 13.07 -15.34
CA PHE A 10 13.47 12.88 -15.19
C PHE A 10 13.10 12.19 -13.88
N VAL A 11 13.55 12.73 -12.73
CA VAL A 11 12.96 12.36 -11.43
C VAL A 11 11.64 13.14 -11.31
N PRO A 12 10.48 12.51 -11.53
CA PRO A 12 9.23 13.25 -11.57
C PRO A 12 8.84 13.63 -10.15
N ASN A 13 8.76 14.93 -9.86
CA ASN A 13 8.19 15.38 -8.61
C ASN A 13 6.67 15.17 -8.68
N ILE A 14 6.15 14.46 -7.68
CA ILE A 14 4.71 14.29 -7.48
C ILE A 14 4.26 15.38 -6.51
N GLN A 15 3.40 16.27 -6.97
CA GLN A 15 2.92 17.37 -6.15
C GLN A 15 1.40 17.54 -6.26
N LEU A 16 0.76 17.90 -5.15
CA LEU A 16 -0.62 18.33 -5.15
C LEU A 16 -0.68 19.73 -5.78
N LYS A 17 -1.25 19.84 -6.99
CA LYS A 17 -1.31 21.10 -7.75
C LYS A 17 -2.50 21.96 -7.34
N GLU A 18 -3.65 21.33 -7.12
CA GLU A 18 -4.90 22.05 -6.82
C GLU A 18 -5.87 21.17 -6.03
N ASP A 19 -6.54 21.77 -5.03
CA ASP A 19 -7.73 21.21 -4.41
C ASP A 19 -8.95 21.80 -5.11
N LEU A 20 -9.72 20.94 -5.80
CA LEU A 20 -10.89 21.33 -6.58
C LEU A 20 -12.17 21.32 -5.72
N GLY A 21 -12.06 20.97 -4.43
CA GLY A 21 -13.18 20.83 -3.50
C GLY A 21 -13.94 19.51 -3.67
N ALA A 22 -14.83 19.22 -2.72
CA ALA A 22 -15.67 18.01 -2.69
C ALA A 22 -14.87 16.71 -2.92
N PHE A 23 -13.72 16.60 -2.24
CA PHE A 23 -12.76 15.49 -2.35
C PHE A 23 -12.22 15.25 -3.77
N SER A 24 -12.19 16.29 -4.60
CA SER A 24 -11.61 16.27 -5.94
C SER A 24 -10.31 17.04 -5.95
N TYR A 25 -9.28 16.47 -6.54
CA TYR A 25 -7.92 16.99 -6.46
C TYR A 25 -7.19 16.83 -7.79
N LYS A 26 -6.21 17.68 -8.02
CA LYS A 26 -5.30 17.61 -9.16
C LYS A 26 -3.88 17.37 -8.66
N VAL A 27 -3.31 16.24 -9.05
CA VAL A 27 -1.93 15.84 -8.74
C VAL A 27 -1.11 15.94 -10.02
N GLN A 28 0.04 16.60 -9.97
CA GLN A 28 0.93 16.77 -11.10
C GLN A 28 2.18 15.90 -10.92
N LEU A 29 2.57 15.21 -11.98
CA LEU A 29 3.85 14.50 -12.11
C LEU A 29 4.65 15.20 -13.20
N SER A 30 5.81 15.74 -12.85
CA SER A 30 6.69 16.45 -13.78
C SER A 30 8.12 16.53 -13.26
N PRO A 31 9.16 16.45 -14.11
CA PRO A 31 9.09 16.15 -15.55
C PRO A 31 8.94 14.65 -15.81
N VAL A 32 8.24 14.29 -16.88
CA VAL A 32 8.10 12.92 -17.39
C VAL A 32 8.78 12.83 -18.75
N GLU A 33 9.43 11.70 -19.04
CA GLU A 33 10.04 11.46 -20.36
C GLU A 33 8.97 11.52 -21.47
N LYS A 34 9.33 12.12 -22.60
CA LYS A 34 8.42 12.30 -23.73
C LYS A 34 7.87 10.96 -24.25
N GLY A 35 6.56 10.90 -24.47
CA GLY A 35 5.82 9.70 -24.85
C GLY A 35 5.46 8.78 -23.68
N MET A 36 6.00 9.00 -22.49
CA MET A 36 5.75 8.14 -21.32
C MET A 36 4.54 8.60 -20.52
N ALA A 37 4.14 9.87 -20.58
CA ALA A 37 3.06 10.39 -19.73
C ALA A 37 1.71 9.71 -19.99
N HIS A 38 1.39 9.36 -21.25
CA HIS A 38 0.18 8.61 -21.56
C HIS A 38 0.20 7.17 -21.02
N ILE A 39 1.36 6.51 -21.07
CA ILE A 39 1.54 5.14 -20.57
C ILE A 39 1.37 5.13 -19.05
N LEU A 40 2.04 6.06 -18.36
CA LEU A 40 1.93 6.23 -16.91
C LEU A 40 0.51 6.63 -16.51
N GLY A 41 -0.08 7.64 -17.16
CA GLY A 41 -1.43 8.12 -16.87
C GLY A 41 -2.47 7.02 -16.97
N ASN A 42 -2.44 6.21 -18.04
CA ASN A 42 -3.37 5.09 -18.18
C ASN A 42 -3.12 3.98 -17.15
N SER A 43 -1.85 3.67 -16.85
CA SER A 43 -1.48 2.63 -15.89
C SER A 43 -1.90 3.01 -14.46
N ILE A 44 -1.53 4.21 -14.01
CA ILE A 44 -1.88 4.75 -12.69
C ILE A 44 -3.40 4.85 -12.55
N ARG A 45 -4.11 5.34 -13.58
CA ARG A 45 -5.58 5.40 -13.58
C ARG A 45 -6.20 4.03 -13.31
N ARG A 46 -5.69 2.96 -13.93
CA ARG A 46 -6.20 1.60 -13.71
C ARG A 46 -5.92 1.15 -12.28
N VAL A 47 -4.71 1.35 -11.78
CA VAL A 47 -4.33 0.96 -10.41
C VAL A 47 -5.16 1.71 -9.36
N LEU A 48 -5.33 3.02 -9.50
CA LEU A 48 -6.16 3.83 -8.60
C LEU A 48 -7.60 3.31 -8.53
N LEU A 49 -8.16 2.87 -9.66
CA LEU A 49 -9.55 2.40 -9.73
C LEU A 49 -9.75 0.93 -9.33
N SER A 50 -8.69 0.11 -9.27
CA SER A 50 -8.82 -1.33 -8.96
C SER A 50 -8.20 -1.73 -7.63
N SER A 51 -7.08 -1.12 -7.27
CA SER A 51 -6.06 -1.79 -6.46
C SER A 51 -5.77 -1.12 -5.13
N LEU A 52 -6.31 0.06 -4.85
CA LEU A 52 -6.09 0.65 -3.54
C LEU A 52 -6.87 -0.09 -2.45
N SER A 53 -6.25 -0.22 -1.29
CA SER A 53 -6.90 -0.74 -0.10
C SER A 53 -7.73 0.34 0.59
N GLY A 54 -8.81 -0.10 1.23
CA GLY A 54 -9.65 0.75 2.06
C GLY A 54 -10.59 -0.09 2.91
N ALA A 55 -11.41 0.59 3.72
CA ALA A 55 -12.35 -0.05 4.63
C ALA A 55 -13.78 0.05 4.09
N SER A 56 -14.54 -1.03 4.19
CA SER A 56 -15.96 -1.08 3.80
C SER A 56 -16.74 -2.00 4.73
N ILE A 57 -18.05 -1.75 4.84
CA ILE A 57 -18.99 -2.66 5.47
C ILE A 57 -19.11 -3.91 4.59
N ILE A 58 -18.92 -5.09 5.19
CA ILE A 58 -19.00 -6.39 4.51
C ILE A 58 -20.28 -7.16 4.84
N LYS A 59 -20.84 -6.94 6.04
CA LYS A 59 -22.10 -7.52 6.48
C LYS A 59 -22.80 -6.61 7.46
N VAL A 60 -24.13 -6.76 7.53
CA VAL A 60 -24.98 -6.07 8.49
C VAL A 60 -25.94 -7.05 9.14
N ASN A 61 -26.17 -6.87 10.44
CA ASN A 61 -27.24 -7.54 11.18
C ASN A 61 -28.20 -6.47 11.67
N ILE A 62 -29.42 -6.45 11.15
CA ILE A 62 -30.46 -5.47 11.52
C ILE A 62 -31.42 -6.14 12.48
N ALA A 63 -31.74 -5.47 13.60
CA ALA A 63 -32.65 -6.04 14.59
C ALA A 63 -34.04 -6.30 13.98
N ASN A 64 -34.59 -7.49 14.27
CA ASN A 64 -35.87 -7.99 13.76
C ASN A 64 -35.93 -8.20 12.23
N VAL A 65 -34.78 -8.30 11.56
CA VAL A 65 -34.68 -8.65 10.14
C VAL A 65 -34.05 -10.03 10.01
N LEU A 66 -34.72 -10.92 9.27
CA LEU A 66 -34.21 -12.27 9.02
C LEU A 66 -33.45 -12.38 7.70
N HIS A 67 -33.81 -11.56 6.70
CA HIS A 67 -33.23 -11.59 5.36
C HIS A 67 -33.42 -10.24 4.65
N GLU A 68 -32.72 -10.06 3.53
CA GLU A 68 -32.61 -8.83 2.75
C GLU A 68 -33.92 -8.40 2.06
N TYR A 69 -34.82 -9.31 1.74
CA TYR A 69 -36.10 -9.00 1.06
C TYR A 69 -37.23 -8.59 2.02
N SER A 70 -36.90 -8.33 3.28
CA SER A 70 -37.90 -7.97 4.29
C SER A 70 -38.14 -6.46 4.31
N THR A 71 -39.29 -6.08 4.85
CA THR A 71 -39.65 -4.69 5.12
C THR A 71 -39.77 -4.48 6.62
N LEU A 72 -39.51 -3.25 7.07
CA LEU A 72 -39.60 -2.87 8.46
C LEU A 72 -40.78 -1.90 8.63
N GLU A 73 -41.68 -2.18 9.56
CA GLU A 73 -42.79 -1.27 9.89
C GLU A 73 -42.27 0.10 10.32
N ASP A 74 -42.89 1.21 9.92
CA ASP A 74 -42.43 2.57 10.25
C ASP A 74 -41.01 2.94 9.77
N VAL A 75 -40.45 2.21 8.80
CA VAL A 75 -39.24 2.60 8.05
C VAL A 75 -39.65 2.82 6.60
N LYS A 76 -39.22 3.94 6.02
CA LYS A 76 -39.60 4.29 4.64
C LYS A 76 -38.92 3.38 3.61
N GLU A 77 -37.64 3.10 3.81
CA GLU A 77 -36.78 2.29 2.95
C GLU A 77 -36.96 0.80 3.24
N ASP A 78 -36.81 -0.04 2.20
CA ASP A 78 -36.71 -1.49 2.38
C ASP A 78 -35.29 -1.89 2.82
N VAL A 79 -35.11 -3.15 3.23
CA VAL A 79 -33.80 -3.61 3.73
C VAL A 79 -32.73 -3.58 2.63
N VAL A 80 -33.09 -3.81 1.36
CA VAL A 80 -32.17 -3.73 0.22
C VAL A 80 -31.64 -2.30 0.04
N GLU A 81 -32.51 -1.30 0.15
CA GLU A 81 -32.16 0.12 0.08
C GLU A 81 -31.30 0.54 1.27
N ILE A 82 -31.61 0.05 2.48
CA ILE A 82 -30.75 0.26 3.67
C ILE A 82 -29.34 -0.31 3.43
N VAL A 83 -29.24 -1.54 2.93
CA VAL A 83 -27.96 -2.18 2.59
C VAL A 83 -27.20 -1.38 1.52
N SER A 84 -27.90 -0.92 0.48
CA SER A 84 -27.35 -0.07 -0.57
C SER A 84 -26.84 1.28 -0.05
N ASN A 85 -27.52 1.86 0.94
CA ASN A 85 -27.11 3.09 1.59
C ASN A 85 -25.90 2.88 2.52
N LEU A 86 -25.83 1.77 3.25
CA LEU A 86 -24.68 1.39 4.06
C LEU A 86 -23.40 1.23 3.21
N LYS A 87 -23.52 0.70 1.99
CA LYS A 87 -22.41 0.61 1.04
C LYS A 87 -21.78 1.98 0.70
N LYS A 88 -22.54 3.08 0.81
CA LYS A 88 -22.06 4.44 0.50
C LYS A 88 -21.34 5.10 1.67
N VAL A 89 -21.31 4.48 2.85
CA VAL A 89 -20.63 5.02 4.03
C VAL A 89 -19.12 4.92 3.83
N ALA A 90 -18.43 6.06 3.93
CA ALA A 90 -17.00 6.18 3.79
C ALA A 90 -16.34 6.05 5.17
N ILE A 91 -15.66 4.93 5.38
CA ILE A 91 -15.05 4.56 6.66
C ILE A 91 -13.53 4.57 6.51
N LYS A 92 -12.87 5.16 7.50
CA LYS A 92 -11.42 5.09 7.67
C LYS A 92 -11.13 4.34 8.96
N LEU A 93 -10.25 3.34 8.87
CA LEU A 93 -9.76 2.57 10.00
C LEU A 93 -8.31 2.95 10.28
N ASP A 94 -7.94 2.95 11.56
CA ASP A 94 -6.56 3.13 11.98
C ASP A 94 -5.70 1.92 11.60
N THR A 95 -4.39 2.16 11.47
CA THR A 95 -3.42 1.13 11.08
C THR A 95 -3.38 -0.02 12.09
N GLY A 96 -3.49 -1.25 11.59
CA GLY A 96 -3.45 -2.49 12.40
C GLY A 96 -4.83 -3.06 12.76
N ILE A 97 -5.92 -2.41 12.35
CA ILE A 97 -7.29 -2.91 12.52
C ILE A 97 -7.80 -3.47 11.20
N ASP A 98 -7.90 -4.80 11.10
CA ASP A 98 -8.35 -5.46 9.86
C ASP A 98 -9.87 -5.67 9.81
N ARG A 99 -10.51 -5.81 10.98
CA ARG A 99 -11.94 -6.09 11.11
C ARG A 99 -12.49 -5.54 12.42
N LEU A 100 -13.67 -4.93 12.37
CA LEU A 100 -14.34 -4.34 13.52
C LEU A 100 -15.86 -4.22 13.31
N ASP A 101 -16.63 -4.35 14.38
CA ASP A 101 -18.08 -4.15 14.37
C ASP A 101 -18.45 -2.71 14.81
N LEU A 102 -19.29 -2.07 14.01
CA LEU A 102 -19.92 -0.78 14.30
C LEU A 102 -21.36 -0.98 14.71
N GLU A 103 -21.76 -0.33 15.80
CA GLU A 103 -23.13 -0.37 16.30
C GLU A 103 -23.85 0.95 16.03
N LEU A 104 -25.07 0.84 15.52
CA LEU A 104 -26.01 1.96 15.42
C LEU A 104 -27.23 1.60 16.26
N SER A 105 -27.61 2.50 17.18
CA SER A 105 -28.80 2.33 18.01
C SER A 105 -29.41 3.69 18.27
N VAL A 106 -30.61 3.90 17.73
CA VAL A 106 -31.34 5.17 17.84
C VAL A 106 -32.79 4.90 18.19
N ASN A 107 -33.40 5.85 18.91
CA ASN A 107 -34.83 5.88 19.14
C ASN A 107 -35.35 7.30 18.87
N LYS A 108 -35.61 7.59 17.60
CA LYS A 108 -36.05 8.89 17.10
C LYS A 108 -37.00 8.72 15.93
N SER A 109 -37.70 9.79 15.57
CA SER A 109 -38.37 9.93 14.28
C SER A 109 -37.48 10.78 13.35
N GLY A 110 -37.53 10.54 12.05
CA GLY A 110 -36.74 11.23 11.04
C GLY A 110 -35.57 10.41 10.48
N VAL A 111 -34.65 11.10 9.80
CA VAL A 111 -33.53 10.47 9.10
C VAL A 111 -32.48 9.95 10.09
N VAL A 112 -32.10 8.69 9.89
CA VAL A 112 -30.94 8.03 10.49
C VAL A 112 -29.79 8.13 9.51
N SER A 113 -28.67 8.70 9.97
CA SER A 113 -27.49 9.00 9.18
C SER A 113 -26.29 8.19 9.65
N ALA A 114 -25.22 8.15 8.85
CA ALA A 114 -23.96 7.52 9.25
C ALA A 114 -23.31 8.20 10.47
N GLY A 115 -23.67 9.45 10.78
CA GLY A 115 -23.26 10.12 12.01
C GLY A 115 -23.89 9.55 13.28
N ASP A 116 -24.97 8.75 13.17
CA ASP A 116 -25.65 8.14 14.31
C ASP A 116 -24.99 6.81 14.78
N PHE A 117 -23.95 6.33 14.08
CA PHE A 117 -23.13 5.23 14.58
C PHE A 117 -22.44 5.62 15.88
N LYS A 118 -22.34 4.67 16.81
CA LYS A 118 -21.60 4.87 18.06
C LYS A 118 -20.13 5.12 17.73
N THR A 119 -19.51 6.05 18.46
CA THR A 119 -18.09 6.35 18.31
C THR A 119 -17.27 5.18 18.86
N THR A 120 -16.51 4.54 17.98
CA THR A 120 -15.58 3.45 18.33
C THR A 120 -14.15 3.94 18.10
N GLN A 121 -13.25 3.62 19.03
CA GLN A 121 -11.83 3.97 18.86
C GLN A 121 -11.26 3.27 17.63
N GLY A 122 -10.39 3.96 16.89
CA GLY A 122 -9.77 3.42 15.67
C GLY A 122 -10.64 3.47 14.42
N VAL A 123 -11.82 4.12 14.48
CA VAL A 123 -12.74 4.25 13.36
C VAL A 123 -13.19 5.69 13.19
N GLU A 124 -13.10 6.17 11.96
CA GLU A 124 -13.59 7.48 11.56
C GLU A 124 -14.56 7.34 10.39
N ILE A 125 -15.80 7.82 10.56
CA ILE A 125 -16.78 7.95 9.48
C ILE A 125 -16.66 9.36 8.91
N ILE A 126 -16.28 9.45 7.63
CA ILE A 126 -15.99 10.71 6.95
C ILE A 126 -17.28 11.43 6.53
N ASN A 127 -18.22 10.72 5.89
CA ASN A 127 -19.48 11.26 5.41
C ASN A 127 -20.63 11.02 6.40
N LYS A 128 -20.59 11.72 7.54
CA LYS A 128 -21.58 11.57 8.63
C LYS A 128 -23.02 11.91 8.21
N ASP A 129 -23.19 12.69 7.17
CA ASP A 129 -24.47 13.09 6.60
C ASP A 129 -25.13 12.03 5.71
N GLN A 130 -24.41 10.95 5.35
CA GLN A 130 -24.94 9.89 4.51
C GLN A 130 -26.20 9.26 5.14
N PRO A 131 -27.39 9.37 4.50
CA PRO A 131 -28.60 8.76 5.01
C PRO A 131 -28.51 7.24 4.91
N ILE A 132 -29.01 6.56 5.94
CA ILE A 132 -29.11 5.10 6.02
C ILE A 132 -30.57 4.69 5.85
N ALA A 133 -31.46 5.28 6.66
CA ALA A 133 -32.89 5.00 6.68
C ALA A 133 -33.66 6.21 7.23
N THR A 134 -34.96 6.27 6.98
CA THR A 134 -35.89 7.29 7.45
C THR A 134 -36.99 6.64 8.27
N LEU A 135 -37.06 6.98 9.55
CA LEU A 135 -38.06 6.48 10.49
C LEU A 135 -39.30 7.39 10.44
N THR A 136 -40.45 6.85 10.06
CA THR A 136 -41.69 7.65 9.94
C THR A 136 -42.26 8.00 11.31
N ASN A 137 -42.17 7.08 12.27
CA ASN A 137 -42.62 7.24 13.65
C ASN A 137 -41.44 7.13 14.63
N GLN A 138 -41.66 7.48 15.89
CA GLN A 138 -40.66 7.29 16.94
C GLN A 138 -40.53 5.81 17.26
N ARG A 139 -39.49 5.17 16.73
CA ARG A 139 -39.19 3.75 16.97
C ARG A 139 -37.73 3.52 17.26
N ALA A 140 -37.46 2.44 17.97
CA ALA A 140 -36.12 1.89 18.09
C ALA A 140 -35.68 1.33 16.73
N PHE A 141 -34.48 1.71 16.30
CA PHE A 141 -33.79 1.17 15.14
C PHE A 141 -32.36 0.85 15.55
N SER A 142 -31.95 -0.39 15.36
CA SER A 142 -30.62 -0.85 15.70
C SER A 142 -30.07 -1.83 14.68
N LEU A 143 -28.78 -1.68 14.38
CA LEU A 143 -28.03 -2.60 13.54
C LEU A 143 -26.58 -2.69 14.01
N THR A 144 -25.95 -3.80 13.66
CA THR A 144 -24.51 -4.01 13.78
C THR A 144 -23.94 -4.20 12.39
N ALA A 145 -22.99 -3.37 11.99
CA ALA A 145 -22.31 -3.43 10.71
C ALA A 145 -20.86 -3.86 10.91
N THR A 146 -20.46 -4.98 10.32
CA THR A 146 -19.06 -5.40 10.35
C THR A 146 -18.31 -4.72 9.22
N VAL A 147 -17.23 -4.02 9.58
CA VAL A 147 -16.29 -3.36 8.68
C VAL A 147 -15.05 -4.23 8.55
N SER A 148 -14.50 -4.31 7.35
CA SER A 148 -13.19 -4.91 7.11
C SER A 148 -12.34 -4.05 6.19
N VAL A 149 -11.03 -4.21 6.29
CA VAL A 149 -10.05 -3.65 5.35
C VAL A 149 -9.83 -4.65 4.22
N GLY A 150 -9.90 -4.18 2.99
CA GLY A 150 -9.74 -5.02 1.81
C GLY A 150 -9.32 -4.24 0.59
N ARG A 151 -9.28 -4.95 -0.55
CA ARG A 151 -9.07 -4.40 -1.89
C ARG A 151 -10.16 -4.96 -2.79
N ASN A 152 -10.52 -4.23 -3.84
CA ASN A 152 -11.54 -4.68 -4.78
C ASN A 152 -10.98 -5.76 -5.73
N VAL A 153 -10.78 -6.97 -5.22
CA VAL A 153 -10.29 -8.13 -5.98
C VAL A 153 -11.28 -9.29 -5.84
N GLY A 154 -11.77 -9.80 -6.98
CA GLY A 154 -12.68 -10.94 -7.01
C GLY A 154 -14.10 -10.59 -6.58
N ILE A 155 -14.78 -11.55 -5.93
CA ILE A 155 -16.13 -11.37 -5.39
C ILE A 155 -16.02 -10.62 -4.07
N LEU A 156 -16.71 -9.48 -3.96
CA LEU A 156 -16.59 -8.57 -2.82
C LEU A 156 -17.67 -8.77 -1.75
N SER A 157 -18.69 -9.57 -2.07
CA SER A 157 -19.71 -9.97 -1.09
C SER A 157 -19.11 -10.89 -0.04
N ALA A 158 -19.56 -10.77 1.20
CA ALA A 158 -19.19 -11.67 2.28
C ALA A 158 -19.40 -13.13 1.86
N ILE A 159 -18.41 -13.97 2.14
CA ILE A 159 -18.50 -15.41 1.87
C ILE A 159 -19.45 -16.06 2.90
N PRO A 160 -20.12 -17.19 2.58
CA PRO A 160 -21.08 -17.82 3.49
C PRO A 160 -20.53 -18.10 4.89
N THR A 161 -19.22 -18.36 5.01
CA THR A 161 -18.54 -18.58 6.30
C THR A 161 -18.46 -17.33 7.18
N GLU A 162 -18.67 -16.14 6.64
CA GLU A 162 -18.72 -14.89 7.40
C GLU A 162 -20.12 -14.55 7.91
N LEU A 163 -21.16 -15.18 7.36
CA LEU A 163 -22.57 -15.00 7.72
C LEU A 163 -22.97 -16.04 8.79
N GLU A 164 -22.40 -15.87 9.98
CA GLU A 164 -22.54 -16.84 11.08
C GLU A 164 -23.88 -16.74 11.81
N ARG A 165 -24.45 -15.53 11.90
CA ARG A 165 -25.66 -15.28 12.69
C ARG A 165 -26.88 -15.25 11.79
N VAL A 166 -28.00 -15.73 12.32
CA VAL A 166 -29.30 -15.53 11.67
C VAL A 166 -29.56 -14.03 11.53
N GLY A 167 -29.95 -13.60 10.33
CA GLY A 167 -30.14 -12.18 10.01
C GLY A 167 -28.87 -11.46 9.57
N ASP A 168 -27.71 -12.11 9.49
CA ASP A 168 -26.54 -11.53 8.82
C ASP A 168 -26.83 -11.42 7.32
N ILE A 169 -26.82 -10.19 6.82
CA ILE A 169 -27.00 -9.87 5.42
C ILE A 169 -25.65 -9.43 4.86
N ALA A 170 -25.22 -10.08 3.78
CA ALA A 170 -24.01 -9.68 3.08
C ALA A 170 -24.20 -8.32 2.39
N VAL A 171 -23.16 -7.50 2.45
CA VAL A 171 -23.09 -6.23 1.73
C VAL A 171 -22.02 -6.36 0.66
N ASP A 172 -22.32 -5.91 -0.55
CA ASP A 172 -21.33 -5.81 -1.62
C ASP A 172 -20.33 -4.71 -1.28
N ALA A 173 -19.26 -5.07 -0.59
CA ALA A 173 -18.25 -4.13 -0.14
C ALA A 173 -17.61 -3.36 -1.31
N ASP A 174 -17.36 -2.07 -1.12
CA ASP A 174 -16.56 -1.24 -2.03
C ASP A 174 -15.41 -0.64 -1.24
N PHE A 175 -14.29 -1.38 -1.20
CA PHE A 175 -13.10 -0.98 -0.48
C PHE A 175 -12.34 0.16 -1.17
N ASN A 176 -12.65 0.49 -2.42
CA ASN A 176 -11.86 1.47 -3.15
C ASN A 176 -12.22 2.90 -2.72
N PRO A 177 -11.26 3.66 -2.14
CA PRO A 177 -11.49 5.06 -1.80
C PRO A 177 -11.61 5.98 -3.01
N ILE A 178 -11.17 5.55 -4.20
CA ILE A 178 -11.20 6.34 -5.42
C ILE A 178 -12.50 6.13 -6.18
N LYS A 179 -13.23 7.22 -6.43
CA LYS A 179 -14.51 7.20 -7.15
C LYS A 179 -14.39 7.59 -8.61
N ARG A 180 -13.43 8.46 -8.96
CA ARG A 180 -13.20 8.85 -10.36
C ARG A 180 -11.74 9.25 -10.57
N VAL A 181 -11.20 8.89 -11.73
CA VAL A 181 -9.89 9.33 -12.19
C VAL A 181 -9.95 9.75 -13.66
N ALA A 182 -9.38 10.91 -13.94
CA ALA A 182 -9.06 11.40 -15.29
C ALA A 182 -7.61 11.89 -15.31
N PHE A 183 -7.03 12.03 -16.49
CA PHE A 183 -5.69 12.61 -16.62
C PHE A 183 -5.56 13.39 -17.92
N GLU A 184 -4.67 14.36 -17.91
CA GLU A 184 -4.27 15.18 -19.06
C GLU A 184 -2.75 15.18 -19.18
N VAL A 185 -2.25 15.28 -20.41
CA VAL A 185 -0.83 15.30 -20.72
C VAL A 185 -0.51 16.61 -21.42
N PHE A 186 0.52 17.29 -20.95
CA PHE A 186 1.02 18.54 -21.52
C PHE A 186 2.44 18.32 -22.03
N ASP A 187 2.70 18.67 -23.30
CA ASP A 187 4.03 18.63 -23.90
C ASP A 187 4.77 19.94 -23.58
N ASN A 188 5.92 19.84 -22.92
CA ASN A 188 6.79 20.95 -22.57
C ASN A 188 7.98 21.10 -23.55
N GLY A 189 7.97 20.39 -24.68
CA GLY A 189 9.06 20.34 -25.64
C GLY A 189 9.96 19.13 -25.40
N ASP A 190 10.86 19.24 -24.43
CA ASP A 190 11.85 18.20 -24.09
C ASP A 190 11.31 17.18 -23.06
N SER A 191 10.22 17.52 -22.37
CA SER A 191 9.56 16.68 -21.36
C SER A 191 8.05 16.78 -21.45
N GLU A 192 7.35 15.90 -20.76
CA GLU A 192 5.90 15.96 -20.57
C GLU A 192 5.55 16.22 -19.11
N THR A 193 4.36 16.80 -18.89
CA THR A 193 3.72 16.89 -17.59
C THR A 193 2.46 16.04 -17.62
N LEU A 194 2.30 15.16 -16.62
CA LEU A 194 1.09 14.38 -16.40
C LEU A 194 0.28 15.02 -15.26
N GLU A 195 -0.93 15.48 -15.55
CA GLU A 195 -1.88 15.92 -14.53
C GLU A 195 -2.95 14.86 -14.32
N VAL A 196 -3.08 14.38 -13.09
CA VAL A 196 -4.06 13.37 -12.69
C VAL A 196 -5.14 14.03 -11.83
N PHE A 197 -6.37 13.97 -12.31
CA PHE A 197 -7.56 14.43 -11.61
C PHE A 197 -8.16 13.25 -10.84
N VAL A 198 -8.13 13.31 -9.52
CA VAL A 198 -8.57 12.22 -8.63
C VAL A 198 -9.74 12.70 -7.78
N LYS A 199 -10.84 11.96 -7.78
CA LYS A 199 -11.95 12.13 -6.85
C LYS A 199 -11.97 10.97 -5.87
N THR A 200 -11.81 11.27 -4.58
CA THR A 200 -11.84 10.28 -3.48
C THR A 200 -13.18 10.35 -2.73
N ASN A 201 -13.40 9.42 -1.81
CA ASN A 201 -14.47 9.47 -0.80
C ASN A 201 -14.01 10.15 0.51
N GLY A 202 -12.83 10.77 0.53
CA GLY A 202 -12.26 11.47 1.68
C GLY A 202 -11.49 10.60 2.68
N THR A 203 -11.45 9.26 2.52
CA THR A 203 -10.72 8.39 3.48
C THR A 203 -9.22 8.33 3.22
N ILE A 204 -8.76 8.74 2.04
CA ILE A 204 -7.35 8.79 1.65
C ILE A 204 -6.98 10.17 1.11
N GLU A 205 -5.76 10.61 1.44
CA GLU A 205 -5.17 11.80 0.84
C GLU A 205 -4.84 11.55 -0.64
N PRO A 206 -5.17 12.48 -1.55
CA PRO A 206 -4.96 12.32 -3.00
C PRO A 206 -3.51 12.07 -3.39
N LEU A 207 -2.56 12.78 -2.77
CA LEU A 207 -1.14 12.63 -3.07
C LEU A 207 -0.66 11.23 -2.67
N ALA A 208 -0.98 10.80 -1.45
CA ALA A 208 -0.69 9.46 -0.96
C ALA A 208 -1.34 8.36 -1.83
N ALA A 209 -2.56 8.59 -2.34
CA ALA A 209 -3.23 7.66 -3.24
C ALA A 209 -2.47 7.47 -4.56
N VAL A 210 -2.02 8.56 -5.19
CA VAL A 210 -1.23 8.50 -6.43
C VAL A 210 0.12 7.84 -6.19
N THR A 211 0.81 8.17 -5.10
CA THR A 211 2.09 7.55 -4.74
C THR A 211 1.93 6.04 -4.52
N LYS A 212 0.94 5.60 -3.74
CA LYS A 212 0.66 4.17 -3.54
C LYS A 212 0.32 3.45 -4.85
N ALA A 213 -0.37 4.11 -5.78
CA ALA A 213 -0.68 3.53 -7.07
C ALA A 213 0.57 3.34 -7.94
N LEU A 214 1.52 4.28 -7.89
CA LEU A 214 2.82 4.15 -8.54
C LEU A 214 3.66 3.02 -7.93
N GLU A 215 3.77 3.00 -6.60
CA GLU A 215 4.47 1.93 -5.87
C GLU A 215 3.92 0.55 -6.26
N TYR A 216 2.59 0.39 -6.21
CA TYR A 216 1.96 -0.86 -6.61
C TYR A 216 2.21 -1.20 -8.08
N PHE A 217 2.19 -0.21 -8.99
CA PHE A 217 2.50 -0.45 -10.39
C PHE A 217 3.95 -0.94 -10.57
N CYS A 218 4.91 -0.30 -9.91
CA CYS A 218 6.32 -0.68 -9.93
C CYS A 218 6.51 -2.10 -9.38
N GLU A 219 5.87 -2.44 -8.27
CA GLU A 219 5.89 -3.78 -7.67
C GLU A 219 5.38 -4.85 -8.66
N GLN A 220 4.31 -4.57 -9.42
CA GLN A 220 3.80 -5.51 -10.42
C GLN A 220 4.74 -5.65 -11.63
N ILE A 221 5.44 -4.59 -12.02
CA ILE A 221 6.38 -4.62 -13.15
C ILE A 221 7.71 -5.29 -12.76
N SER A 222 8.16 -5.15 -11.51
CA SER A 222 9.45 -5.69 -11.04
C SER A 222 9.55 -7.20 -11.24
N VAL A 223 8.43 -7.93 -11.09
CA VAL A 223 8.35 -9.38 -11.36
C VAL A 223 8.80 -9.73 -12.78
N PHE A 224 8.46 -8.91 -13.78
CA PHE A 224 8.86 -9.12 -15.17
C PHE A 224 10.30 -8.71 -15.46
N VAL A 225 10.83 -7.74 -14.72
CA VAL A 225 12.24 -7.35 -14.82
C VAL A 225 13.11 -8.50 -14.31
N SER A 226 12.74 -9.11 -13.18
CA SER A 226 13.43 -10.28 -12.62
C SER A 226 13.43 -11.48 -13.57
N LEU A 227 12.36 -11.67 -14.36
CA LEU A 227 12.29 -12.73 -15.38
C LEU A 227 13.23 -12.51 -16.58
N ARG A 228 13.70 -11.27 -16.83
CA ARG A 228 14.62 -10.94 -17.93
C ARG A 228 16.09 -11.17 -17.60
N VAL A 229 16.44 -11.57 -16.38
CA VAL A 229 17.79 -12.00 -16.01
C VAL A 229 17.82 -13.54 -15.98
N PRO A 230 17.87 -14.24 -17.13
CA PRO A 230 18.29 -15.63 -17.11
C PRO A 230 19.73 -15.65 -16.61
N SER A 231 20.01 -16.54 -15.66
CA SER A 231 21.32 -16.84 -15.09
C SER A 231 22.35 -17.12 -16.19
N ASN A 232 22.90 -16.07 -16.78
CA ASN A 232 23.98 -16.08 -17.75
C ASN A 232 25.14 -15.30 -17.15
N GLY A 233 25.83 -15.93 -16.19
CA GLY A 233 27.28 -15.86 -16.01
C GLY A 233 27.98 -14.50 -15.85
N LYS A 234 27.26 -13.40 -15.68
CA LYS A 234 27.79 -12.08 -15.32
C LYS A 234 26.80 -11.40 -14.37
N THR A 235 26.97 -11.69 -13.08
CA THR A 235 26.41 -10.92 -11.97
C THR A 235 26.89 -9.48 -12.11
N GLY A 236 26.01 -8.52 -12.41
CA GLY A 236 26.44 -7.12 -12.48
C GLY A 236 25.46 -6.07 -12.97
N ASP A 237 24.31 -6.41 -13.56
CA ASP A 237 23.34 -5.38 -14.00
C ASP A 237 21.91 -5.78 -13.61
N VAL A 238 21.58 -5.64 -12.32
CA VAL A 238 20.18 -5.63 -11.86
C VAL A 238 19.75 -4.16 -11.77
N LEU A 239 18.88 -3.76 -12.68
CA LEU A 239 18.24 -2.44 -12.70
C LEU A 239 16.99 -2.45 -11.81
N ILE A 240 17.20 -2.55 -10.50
CA ILE A 240 16.29 -2.26 -9.37
C ILE A 240 17.30 -2.14 -8.20
N ASP A 241 17.37 -1.13 -7.36
CA ASP A 241 16.34 -0.30 -6.77
C ASP A 241 17.02 0.77 -5.91
N SER A 242 16.26 1.78 -5.51
CA SER A 242 16.58 2.67 -4.39
C SER A 242 16.42 1.97 -3.02
N ASN A 243 16.61 0.65 -2.97
CA ASN A 243 16.47 -0.19 -1.80
C ASN A 243 17.65 -1.16 -1.77
N ILE A 244 18.61 -0.89 -0.89
CA ILE A 244 19.61 -1.87 -0.47
C ILE A 244 18.86 -3.15 -0.07
N ASP A 245 19.25 -4.31 -0.61
CA ASP A 245 18.70 -5.59 -0.18
C ASP A 245 18.75 -5.67 1.37
N PRO A 246 17.64 -5.96 2.07
CA PRO A 246 17.58 -5.96 3.53
C PRO A 246 18.67 -6.82 4.19
N ILE A 247 19.16 -7.82 3.47
CA ILE A 247 20.23 -8.71 3.88
C ILE A 247 21.57 -7.98 4.09
N LEU A 248 21.84 -6.91 3.33
CA LEU A 248 23.07 -6.12 3.42
C LEU A 248 23.10 -5.26 4.70
N LEU A 249 21.93 -4.95 5.27
CA LEU A 249 21.78 -4.26 6.55
C LEU A 249 21.89 -5.19 7.76
N LYS A 250 22.05 -6.51 7.54
CA LYS A 250 22.21 -7.48 8.61
C LYS A 250 23.56 -7.25 9.32
N PRO A 251 23.59 -7.12 10.66
CA PRO A 251 24.84 -6.97 11.40
C PRO A 251 25.65 -8.27 11.36
N ILE A 252 26.98 -8.13 11.39
CA ILE A 252 27.91 -9.28 11.36
C ILE A 252 27.76 -10.17 12.60
N ASP A 253 27.28 -9.63 13.72
CA ASP A 253 27.02 -10.37 14.94
C ASP A 253 25.87 -11.40 14.80
N ASP A 254 24.94 -11.17 13.85
CA ASP A 254 23.85 -12.10 13.55
C ASP A 254 24.25 -13.16 12.51
N LEU A 255 25.50 -13.14 12.07
CA LEU A 255 26.08 -14.21 11.24
C LEU A 255 26.71 -15.24 12.19
N GLU A 256 26.51 -16.53 11.92
CA GLU A 256 27.07 -17.65 12.69
C GLU A 256 28.59 -17.82 12.48
N LEU A 257 29.34 -16.72 12.56
CA LEU A 257 30.78 -16.68 12.45
C LEU A 257 31.44 -17.12 13.76
N THR A 258 32.64 -17.68 13.66
CA THR A 258 33.44 -17.97 14.84
C THR A 258 33.80 -16.67 15.58
N VAL A 259 33.92 -16.74 16.91
CA VAL A 259 34.25 -15.60 17.79
C VAL A 259 35.52 -14.86 17.33
N ARG A 260 36.46 -15.59 16.72
CA ARG A 260 37.67 -15.01 16.15
C ARG A 260 37.36 -14.16 14.91
N SER A 261 36.55 -14.69 13.98
CA SER A 261 36.18 -14.03 12.73
C SER A 261 35.37 -12.75 13.01
N SER A 262 34.36 -12.81 13.88
CA SER A 262 33.57 -11.63 14.25
C SER A 262 34.39 -10.54 14.94
N ASN A 263 35.29 -10.91 15.85
CA ASN A 263 36.17 -9.93 16.51
C ASN A 263 37.20 -9.29 15.55
N CYS A 264 37.71 -10.04 14.57
CA CYS A 264 38.61 -9.46 13.55
C CYS A 264 37.87 -8.47 12.64
N LEU A 265 36.64 -8.79 12.23
CA LEU A 265 35.83 -7.89 11.40
C LEU A 265 35.42 -6.62 12.16
N ARG A 266 35.07 -6.75 13.44
CA ARG A 266 34.74 -5.61 14.30
C ARG A 266 35.92 -4.65 14.51
N ALA A 267 37.14 -5.19 14.62
CA ALA A 267 38.35 -4.38 14.78
C ALA A 267 38.63 -3.46 13.57
N GLU A 268 38.21 -3.87 12.38
CA GLU A 268 38.35 -3.10 11.13
C GLU A 268 37.11 -2.23 10.81
N ASN A 269 36.21 -2.02 11.80
CA ASN A 269 34.96 -1.28 11.66
C ASN A 269 33.99 -1.83 10.59
N ILE A 270 34.08 -3.13 10.26
CA ILE A 270 33.11 -3.80 9.41
C ILE A 270 31.97 -4.25 10.33
N LYS A 271 30.79 -3.61 10.23
CA LYS A 271 29.66 -3.86 11.15
C LYS A 271 28.51 -4.58 10.46
N TYR A 272 28.28 -4.27 9.18
CA TYR A 272 27.18 -4.82 8.40
C TYR A 272 27.68 -5.76 7.31
N LEU A 273 26.79 -6.63 6.84
CA LEU A 273 27.10 -7.54 5.73
C LEU A 273 27.45 -6.76 4.45
N GLY A 274 26.81 -5.62 4.21
CA GLY A 274 27.14 -4.75 3.07
C GLY A 274 28.52 -4.08 3.19
N ASP A 275 29.07 -3.89 4.40
CA ASP A 275 30.47 -3.46 4.54
C ASP A 275 31.41 -4.60 4.12
N LEU A 276 31.09 -5.84 4.48
CA LEU A 276 31.94 -7.01 4.24
C LEU A 276 32.05 -7.36 2.75
N VAL A 277 30.93 -7.26 2.02
CA VAL A 277 30.85 -7.56 0.58
C VAL A 277 31.74 -6.65 -0.28
N GLN A 278 32.03 -5.43 0.19
CA GLN A 278 32.88 -4.47 -0.52
C GLN A 278 34.37 -4.81 -0.45
N TYR A 279 34.80 -5.67 0.48
CA TYR A 279 36.19 -6.09 0.58
C TYR A 279 36.48 -7.24 -0.39
N SER A 280 37.61 -7.15 -1.09
CA SER A 280 38.16 -8.28 -1.83
C SER A 280 38.80 -9.30 -0.88
N GLU A 281 38.89 -10.56 -1.33
CA GLU A 281 39.61 -11.62 -0.59
C GLU A 281 41.03 -11.22 -0.22
N SER A 282 41.73 -10.51 -1.12
CA SER A 282 43.09 -10.04 -0.89
C SER A 282 43.19 -8.96 0.21
N GLN A 283 42.13 -8.16 0.40
CA GLN A 283 42.06 -7.15 1.44
C GLN A 283 41.70 -7.80 2.79
N LEU A 284 40.78 -8.76 2.81
CA LEU A 284 40.46 -9.52 4.03
C LEU A 284 41.68 -10.27 4.58
N MET A 285 42.52 -10.85 3.71
CA MET A 285 43.77 -11.51 4.13
C MET A 285 44.81 -10.57 4.76
N LYS A 286 44.69 -9.24 4.58
CA LYS A 286 45.58 -8.25 5.21
C LYS A 286 45.15 -7.89 6.63
N ILE A 287 43.92 -8.23 7.03
CA ILE A 287 43.39 -7.95 8.36
C ILE A 287 44.22 -8.75 9.39
N PRO A 288 44.78 -8.08 10.43
CA PRO A 288 45.57 -8.76 11.43
C PRO A 288 44.75 -9.86 12.13
N ASN A 289 45.35 -11.03 12.29
CA ASN A 289 44.76 -12.21 12.94
C ASN A 289 43.63 -12.92 12.17
N LEU A 290 43.25 -12.48 10.97
CA LEU A 290 42.32 -13.20 10.10
C LEU A 290 43.05 -14.35 9.37
N GLY A 291 42.74 -15.59 9.74
CA GLY A 291 43.36 -16.78 9.15
C GLY A 291 42.61 -17.32 7.93
N LYS A 292 43.24 -18.22 7.17
CA LYS A 292 42.61 -18.91 6.02
C LYS A 292 41.30 -19.63 6.37
N LYS A 293 41.20 -20.16 7.59
CA LYS A 293 39.99 -20.84 8.08
C LYS A 293 38.82 -19.86 8.25
N SER A 294 39.07 -18.70 8.88
CA SER A 294 38.09 -17.62 9.02
C SER A 294 37.63 -17.05 7.68
N LEU A 295 38.55 -16.96 6.70
CA LEU A 295 38.20 -16.49 5.36
C LEU A 295 37.28 -17.46 4.62
N ASN A 296 37.51 -18.77 4.76
CA ASN A 296 36.63 -19.77 4.18
C ASN A 296 35.25 -19.80 4.87
N GLU A 297 35.18 -19.57 6.18
CA GLU A 297 33.91 -19.40 6.91
C GLU A 297 33.11 -18.20 6.36
N ILE A 298 33.78 -17.06 6.18
CA ILE A 298 33.16 -15.85 5.61
C ILE A 298 32.65 -16.12 4.19
N LYS A 299 33.45 -16.75 3.34
CA LYS A 299 33.05 -17.12 1.98
C LYS A 299 31.83 -18.04 1.97
N GLN A 300 31.81 -19.04 2.85
CA GLN A 300 30.70 -19.98 2.89
C GLN A 300 29.41 -19.28 3.27
N ILE A 301 29.43 -18.42 4.30
CA ILE A 301 28.26 -17.65 4.72
C ILE A 301 27.81 -16.68 3.63
N LEU A 302 28.74 -16.05 2.91
CA LEU A 302 28.37 -15.19 1.78
C LEU A 302 27.69 -16.00 0.67
N ILE A 303 28.21 -17.18 0.32
CA ILE A 303 27.58 -18.08 -0.65
C ILE A 303 26.19 -18.52 -0.20
N ASP A 304 26.03 -18.87 1.08
CA ASP A 304 24.74 -19.29 1.65
C ASP A 304 23.69 -18.15 1.59
N ASN A 305 24.14 -16.89 1.60
CA ASN A 305 23.30 -15.69 1.44
C ASN A 305 23.27 -15.15 -0.01
N ASN A 306 23.77 -15.92 -1.00
CA ASN A 306 23.86 -15.54 -2.43
C ASN A 306 24.69 -14.27 -2.71
N LEU A 307 25.67 -13.96 -1.88
CA LEU A 307 26.57 -12.81 -2.01
C LEU A 307 27.99 -13.25 -2.40
N SER A 308 28.77 -12.31 -2.97
CA SER A 308 30.18 -12.54 -3.32
C SER A 308 31.05 -11.37 -2.86
N LEU A 309 32.34 -11.65 -2.63
CA LEU A 309 33.31 -10.64 -2.19
C LEU A 309 33.75 -9.75 -3.36
N GLY A 310 33.98 -8.46 -3.08
CA GLY A 310 34.50 -7.48 -4.05
C GLY A 310 33.44 -6.76 -4.85
N VAL A 311 32.17 -6.79 -4.43
CA VAL A 311 31.10 -6.01 -5.04
C VAL A 311 31.10 -4.61 -4.43
N GLN A 312 31.37 -3.58 -5.24
CA GLN A 312 31.28 -2.20 -4.80
C GLN A 312 29.81 -1.78 -4.71
N ILE A 313 29.40 -1.23 -3.57
CA ILE A 313 28.05 -0.70 -3.36
C ILE A 313 28.19 0.80 -3.16
N ASP A 314 27.86 1.56 -4.20
CA ASP A 314 27.89 3.02 -4.14
C ASP A 314 26.88 3.53 -3.10
N ASN A 315 27.27 4.52 -2.30
CA ASN A 315 26.47 5.17 -1.24
C ASN A 315 26.00 4.30 -0.07
N PHE A 316 26.55 3.09 0.14
CA PHE A 316 26.15 2.20 1.25
C PHE A 316 26.23 2.87 2.64
N ARG A 317 27.29 3.67 2.88
CA ARG A 317 27.46 4.36 4.17
C ARG A 317 26.46 5.49 4.40
N GLU A 318 26.08 6.21 3.36
CA GLU A 318 25.10 7.31 3.46
C GLU A 318 23.71 6.76 3.82
N LEU A 319 23.38 5.59 3.26
CA LEU A 319 22.13 4.87 3.51
C LEU A 319 22.04 4.22 4.90
N VAL A 320 23.16 3.74 5.44
CA VAL A 320 23.21 3.15 6.80
C VAL A 320 23.27 4.22 7.89
N GLU A 321 23.96 5.34 7.63
CA GLU A 321 24.12 6.44 8.60
C GLU A 321 23.02 7.52 8.52
N GLY A 322 22.10 7.42 7.55
CA GLY A 322 20.93 8.30 7.43
C GLY A 322 21.28 9.75 7.07
N LYS A 323 22.25 9.96 6.18
CA LYS A 323 22.64 11.29 5.66
C LYS A 323 22.20 11.52 4.23
#